data_AF-A0A7G9BGP9-F1
#
_entry.id   AF-A0A7G9BGP9-F1
#
_cell.length_a   1.000
_cell.length_b   1.000
_cell.length_c   1.000
_cell.angle_alpha   90.00
_cell.angle_beta   90.00
_cell.angle_gamma   90.00
#
_symmetry.space_group_name_H-M   'P 1'
#
loop_
_entity.id
_entity.type
_entity.pdbx_description
1 polymer ?
#
loop_
_entity_poly.entity_id
_entity_poly.type
_entity_poly.pdbx_seq_one_letter_code
_entity_poly.pdbx_strand_id
1 'polypeptide(L)'
;MSKLHRRDFIKMSATAGLAASIWEPLLKKALAVEAYNATRSINDVQHIVILMQENRSFDHYFGAMKGVRGFGDRFPIPLESGERVFHQSDGEKVIPPFRADGKTSNAAFISGTPHNFPDTQAAWNQGKYGFWPLFKTPYSMAYYTREELPFQYAMAEYFTICDAYHCSVATGTDPNRIVFWSGSVNNPEKRAAGINCTDADSEPVNLRCWIKGEMPEPGYSYQGSAFNWPTIPDVLQEAGGIAT
;
A
#
# COMPACT_ATOMS: atom_id res chain seq x y z
N MET A 1 -9.55 -34.96 -9.23
CA MET A 1 -9.47 -33.48 -9.12
C MET A 1 -8.06 -33.07 -9.52
N SER A 2 -7.88 -32.26 -10.58
CA SER A 2 -6.53 -31.83 -10.99
C SER A 2 -5.98 -30.84 -9.95
N LYS A 3 -4.75 -31.09 -9.48
CA LYS A 3 -4.01 -30.12 -8.67
C LYS A 3 -3.65 -28.94 -9.56
N LEU A 4 -4.16 -27.75 -9.25
CA LEU A 4 -3.70 -26.51 -9.86
C LEU A 4 -2.22 -26.31 -9.49
N HIS A 5 -1.32 -26.37 -10.49
CA HIS A 5 0.10 -26.11 -10.26
C HIS A 5 0.36 -24.60 -10.11
N ARG A 6 1.40 -24.24 -9.34
CA ARG A 6 1.86 -22.84 -9.13
C ARG A 6 2.00 -22.06 -10.45
N ARG A 7 2.48 -22.70 -11.50
CA ARG A 7 2.66 -22.09 -12.83
C ARG A 7 1.32 -21.80 -13.52
N ASP A 8 0.33 -22.65 -13.30
CA ASP A 8 -1.01 -22.48 -13.88
C ASP A 8 -1.78 -21.38 -13.12
N PHE A 9 -1.60 -21.30 -11.80
CA PHE A 9 -2.09 -20.19 -10.98
C PHE A 9 -1.54 -18.83 -11.45
N ILE A 10 -0.22 -18.72 -11.63
CA ILE A 10 0.42 -17.47 -12.09
C ILE A 10 -0.04 -17.09 -13.51
N LYS A 11 -0.18 -18.06 -14.41
CA LYS A 11 -0.69 -17.83 -15.77
C LYS A 11 -2.15 -17.40 -15.78
N MET A 12 -2.98 -17.94 -14.88
CA MET A 12 -4.39 -17.53 -14.73
C MET A 12 -4.53 -16.10 -14.22
N SER A 13 -3.65 -15.64 -13.34
CA SER A 13 -3.64 -14.24 -12.85
C SER A 13 -3.18 -13.20 -13.89
N ALA A 14 -2.54 -13.61 -14.99
CA ALA A 14 -2.05 -12.70 -16.03
C ALA A 14 -3.13 -12.25 -17.04
N THR A 15 -4.32 -12.86 -17.02
CA THR A 15 -5.40 -12.57 -17.99
C THR A 15 -6.56 -11.88 -17.27
N ALA A 16 -6.58 -10.54 -17.28
CA ALA A 16 -7.49 -9.70 -16.49
C ALA A 16 -9.00 -10.05 -16.61
N GLY A 17 -9.45 -10.56 -17.76
CA GLY A 17 -10.86 -10.92 -17.99
C GLY A 17 -11.31 -12.30 -17.46
N LEU A 18 -10.39 -13.26 -17.33
CA LEU A 18 -10.69 -14.59 -16.77
C LEU A 18 -10.51 -14.65 -15.26
N ALA A 19 -9.73 -13.71 -14.70
CA ALA A 19 -9.45 -13.60 -13.29
C ALA A 19 -10.74 -13.50 -12.44
N ALA A 20 -11.70 -12.64 -12.83
CA ALA A 20 -12.92 -12.42 -12.05
C ALA A 20 -13.79 -13.68 -11.85
N SER A 21 -13.90 -14.57 -12.84
CA SER A 21 -14.74 -15.78 -12.77
C SER A 21 -14.08 -16.95 -12.03
N ILE A 22 -12.75 -16.96 -11.92
CA ILE A 22 -12.00 -18.00 -11.20
C ILE A 22 -11.80 -17.67 -9.71
N TRP A 23 -11.79 -16.38 -9.35
CA TRP A 23 -11.50 -15.96 -7.98
C TRP A 23 -12.59 -16.34 -6.99
N GLU A 24 -13.87 -16.11 -7.33
CA GLU A 24 -14.95 -16.41 -6.40
C GLU A 24 -15.01 -17.89 -5.99
N PRO A 25 -14.90 -18.88 -6.90
CA PRO A 25 -14.77 -20.28 -6.51
C PRO A 25 -13.52 -20.60 -5.67
N LEU A 26 -12.38 -19.94 -5.94
CA LEU A 26 -11.15 -20.15 -5.17
C LEU A 26 -11.26 -19.56 -3.76
N LEU A 27 -11.88 -18.39 -3.61
CA LEU A 27 -12.11 -17.74 -2.31
C LEU A 27 -13.08 -18.54 -1.46
N LYS A 28 -14.18 -19.05 -2.07
CA LYS A 28 -15.09 -19.99 -1.38
C LYS A 28 -14.37 -21.24 -0.90
N LYS A 29 -13.46 -21.81 -1.71
CA LYS A 29 -12.63 -22.94 -1.27
C LYS A 29 -11.70 -22.57 -0.12
N ALA A 30 -11.07 -21.40 -0.18
CA ALA A 30 -10.20 -20.92 0.90
C ALA A 30 -10.97 -20.72 2.21
N LEU A 31 -12.18 -20.15 2.15
CA LEU A 31 -13.05 -20.00 3.32
C LEU A 31 -13.56 -21.31 3.89
N ALA A 32 -13.69 -22.34 3.05
CA ALA A 32 -14.08 -23.67 3.49
C ALA A 32 -12.94 -24.44 4.21
N VAL A 33 -11.71 -23.92 4.19
CA VAL A 33 -10.61 -24.51 4.95
C VAL A 33 -10.84 -24.19 6.43
N GLU A 34 -11.07 -25.22 7.22
CA GLU A 34 -11.14 -25.07 8.68
C GLU A 34 -9.81 -24.55 9.21
N ALA A 35 -9.88 -23.50 10.02
CA ALA A 35 -8.70 -22.94 10.67
C ALA A 35 -8.11 -23.97 11.65
N TYR A 36 -6.81 -24.23 11.53
CA TYR A 36 -6.09 -24.97 12.56
C TYR A 36 -6.09 -24.15 13.85
N ASN A 37 -6.69 -24.69 14.91
CA ASN A 37 -6.99 -23.96 16.15
C ASN A 37 -6.71 -24.79 17.42
N ALA A 38 -5.71 -25.66 17.36
CA ALA A 38 -5.39 -26.62 18.42
C ALA A 38 -5.19 -25.95 19.79
N THR A 39 -4.53 -24.78 19.82
CA THR A 39 -4.29 -24.01 21.05
C THR A 39 -5.21 -22.79 21.17
N ARG A 40 -5.90 -22.40 20.09
CA ARG A 40 -6.68 -21.16 19.97
C ARG A 40 -5.85 -19.92 20.30
N SER A 41 -4.58 -19.94 19.90
CA SER A 41 -3.62 -18.85 20.11
C SER A 41 -2.85 -18.55 18.83
N ILE A 42 -2.08 -17.47 18.83
CA ILE A 42 -1.22 -17.11 17.69
C ILE A 42 -0.20 -18.22 17.35
N ASN A 43 0.11 -19.10 18.31
CA ASN A 43 1.02 -20.23 18.10
C ASN A 43 0.48 -21.26 17.09
N ASP A 44 -0.81 -21.23 16.77
CA ASP A 44 -1.38 -22.08 15.72
C ASP A 44 -1.04 -21.58 14.30
N VAL A 45 -0.50 -20.36 14.15
CA VAL A 45 -0.09 -19.78 12.87
C VAL A 45 1.33 -20.23 12.52
N GLN A 46 1.45 -21.03 11.46
CA GLN A 46 2.74 -21.59 11.01
C GLN A 46 3.44 -20.77 9.92
N HIS A 47 2.67 -20.05 9.11
CA HIS A 47 3.19 -19.31 7.97
C HIS A 47 2.51 -17.96 7.85
N ILE A 48 3.32 -16.92 7.70
CA ILE A 48 2.86 -15.56 7.40
C ILE A 48 3.43 -15.21 6.03
N VAL A 49 2.55 -14.96 5.07
CA VAL A 49 2.92 -14.45 3.76
C VAL A 49 2.52 -12.99 3.70
N ILE A 50 3.51 -12.11 3.50
CA ILE A 50 3.26 -10.68 3.42
C ILE A 50 3.46 -10.21 1.98
N LEU A 51 2.38 -9.68 1.38
CA LEU A 51 2.41 -9.11 0.04
C LEU A 51 2.34 -7.58 0.14
N MET A 52 3.47 -6.93 -0.16
CA MET A 52 3.52 -5.46 -0.20
C MET A 52 3.22 -4.94 -1.60
N GLN A 53 2.06 -4.31 -1.74
CA GLN A 53 1.63 -3.62 -2.97
C GLN A 53 2.21 -2.19 -3.05
N GLU A 54 1.93 -1.50 -4.15
CA GLU A 54 2.53 -0.20 -4.49
C GLU A 54 1.47 0.85 -4.80
N ASN A 55 1.72 2.08 -4.33
CA ASN A 55 1.07 3.37 -4.60
C ASN A 55 -0.44 3.39 -4.81
N ARG A 56 -1.19 2.84 -3.86
CA ARG A 56 -2.66 2.94 -3.84
C ARG A 56 -3.12 3.31 -2.44
N SER A 57 -3.87 4.41 -2.33
CA SER A 57 -4.50 4.80 -1.07
C SER A 57 -5.70 3.88 -0.79
N PHE A 58 -6.10 3.81 0.48
CA PHE A 58 -7.29 3.05 0.87
C PHE A 58 -8.53 3.51 0.11
N ASP A 59 -8.80 4.81 0.08
CA ASP A 59 -9.98 5.36 -0.57
C ASP A 59 -10.01 5.13 -2.08
N HIS A 60 -8.83 5.05 -2.71
CA HIS A 60 -8.72 4.74 -4.13
C HIS A 60 -9.15 3.31 -4.47
N TYR A 61 -8.92 2.33 -3.58
CA TYR A 61 -9.36 0.94 -3.78
C TYR A 61 -10.73 0.65 -3.17
N PHE A 62 -10.98 1.14 -1.96
CA PHE A 62 -12.08 0.69 -1.11
C PHE A 62 -12.95 1.82 -0.58
N GLY A 63 -12.67 3.09 -0.91
CA GLY A 63 -13.45 4.23 -0.40
C GLY A 63 -14.94 4.14 -0.72
N ALA A 64 -15.30 3.49 -1.84
CA ALA A 64 -16.68 3.24 -2.25
C ALA A 64 -17.23 1.87 -1.80
N MET A 65 -16.46 1.06 -1.08
CA MET A 65 -16.88 -0.26 -0.61
C MET A 65 -17.90 -0.14 0.53
N LYS A 66 -18.90 -1.03 0.57
CA LYS A 66 -19.84 -1.10 1.69
C LYS A 66 -19.16 -1.76 2.89
N GLY A 67 -19.37 -1.20 4.09
CA GLY A 67 -18.87 -1.76 5.35
C GLY A 67 -17.59 -1.11 5.86
N VAL A 68 -16.89 -0.32 5.04
CA VAL A 68 -15.80 0.55 5.48
C VAL A 68 -16.35 1.95 5.77
N ARG A 69 -15.61 2.80 6.50
CA ARG A 69 -15.97 4.22 6.65
C ARG A 69 -16.03 4.92 5.29
N GLY A 70 -14.89 4.96 4.59
CA GLY A 70 -14.74 5.44 3.21
C GLY A 70 -15.47 6.76 2.92
N PHE A 71 -15.97 6.90 1.68
CA PHE A 71 -16.76 8.07 1.25
C PHE A 71 -18.14 8.14 1.92
N GLY A 72 -18.57 7.05 2.58
CA GLY A 72 -19.81 6.96 3.33
C GLY A 72 -19.72 7.49 4.77
N ASP A 73 -18.56 7.99 5.20
CA ASP A 73 -18.38 8.50 6.55
C ASP A 73 -19.39 9.61 6.85
N ARG A 74 -20.07 9.48 7.99
CA ARG A 74 -21.06 10.45 8.47
C ARG A 74 -20.40 11.66 9.13
N PHE A 75 -19.19 11.48 9.64
CA PHE A 75 -18.44 12.50 10.39
C PHE A 75 -17.03 12.69 9.81
N PRO A 76 -16.89 12.99 8.51
CA PRO A 76 -15.58 13.29 7.94
C PRO A 76 -15.04 14.58 8.54
N ILE A 77 -13.71 14.70 8.58
CA ILE A 77 -13.03 15.92 9.01
C ILE A 77 -13.51 17.09 8.13
N PRO A 78 -13.94 18.22 8.71
CA PRO A 78 -14.27 19.40 7.92
C PRO A 78 -12.99 20.05 7.41
N LEU A 79 -13.04 20.54 6.18
CA LEU A 79 -12.03 21.44 5.64
C LEU A 79 -12.23 22.85 6.21
N GLU A 80 -11.21 23.71 6.08
CA GLU A 80 -11.32 25.13 6.46
C GLU A 80 -12.44 25.86 5.70
N SER A 81 -12.81 25.38 4.51
CA SER A 81 -13.94 25.88 3.73
C SER A 81 -15.32 25.53 4.32
N GLY A 82 -15.38 24.65 5.32
CA GLY A 82 -16.63 24.08 5.86
C GLY A 82 -17.15 22.87 5.09
N GLU A 83 -16.53 22.53 3.95
CA GLU A 83 -16.85 21.33 3.19
C GLU A 83 -16.29 20.07 3.86
N ARG A 84 -16.80 18.91 3.44
CA ARG A 84 -16.23 17.61 3.83
C ARG A 84 -14.83 17.42 3.21
N VAL A 85 -13.95 16.67 3.87
CA VAL A 85 -12.60 16.31 3.39
C VAL A 85 -12.57 15.71 1.97
N PHE A 86 -13.68 15.26 1.41
CA PHE A 86 -13.71 14.74 0.04
C PHE A 86 -13.75 15.84 -1.04
N HIS A 87 -14.07 17.08 -0.69
CA HIS A 87 -14.12 18.22 -1.62
C HIS A 87 -12.78 18.97 -1.66
N GLN A 88 -11.80 18.37 -2.33
CA GLN A 88 -10.42 18.87 -2.36
C GLN A 88 -10.21 19.90 -3.47
N SER A 89 -9.24 20.81 -3.33
CA SER A 89 -8.95 21.85 -4.33
C SER A 89 -7.67 21.56 -5.14
N ASP A 90 -7.70 21.84 -6.43
CA ASP A 90 -6.51 21.89 -7.30
C ASP A 90 -5.92 23.31 -7.41
N GLY A 91 -6.43 24.28 -6.64
CA GLY A 91 -6.07 25.69 -6.71
C GLY A 91 -6.97 26.54 -7.61
N GLU A 92 -7.71 25.92 -8.55
CA GLU A 92 -8.64 26.59 -9.44
C GLU A 92 -10.10 26.19 -9.17
N LYS A 93 -10.33 24.92 -8.84
CA LYS A 93 -11.66 24.36 -8.59
C LYS A 93 -11.63 23.26 -7.53
N VAL A 94 -12.82 22.95 -7.03
CA VAL A 94 -13.06 21.79 -6.18
C VAL A 94 -13.22 20.53 -7.03
N ILE A 95 -12.51 19.48 -6.63
CA ILE A 95 -12.53 18.14 -7.24
C ILE A 95 -13.03 17.15 -6.18
N PRO A 96 -14.29 16.69 -6.27
CA PRO A 96 -14.77 15.58 -5.45
C PRO A 96 -14.20 14.24 -5.94
N PRO A 97 -14.34 13.15 -5.16
CA PRO A 97 -13.93 11.83 -5.61
C PRO A 97 -14.71 11.42 -6.86
N PHE A 98 -14.03 10.87 -7.85
CA PHE A 98 -14.66 10.41 -9.09
C PHE A 98 -14.25 8.98 -9.41
N ARG A 99 -15.20 8.22 -9.98
CA ARG A 99 -14.93 6.84 -10.35
C ARG A 99 -14.01 6.79 -11.57
N ALA A 100 -12.95 6.02 -11.44
CA ALA A 100 -12.10 5.54 -12.52
C ALA A 100 -12.84 4.48 -13.34
N ASP A 101 -13.90 4.86 -14.06
CA ASP A 101 -14.76 3.91 -14.77
C ASP A 101 -14.08 3.36 -16.02
N GLY A 102 -13.88 2.04 -16.08
CA GLY A 102 -13.22 1.38 -17.21
C GLY A 102 -13.99 1.45 -18.55
N LYS A 103 -15.28 1.81 -18.53
CA LYS A 103 -16.11 1.93 -19.74
C LYS A 103 -16.01 3.30 -20.40
N THR A 104 -15.75 4.33 -19.60
CA THR A 104 -15.76 5.73 -20.02
C THR A 104 -14.39 6.40 -19.89
N SER A 105 -13.47 5.78 -19.17
CA SER A 105 -12.09 6.23 -18.97
C SER A 105 -11.13 5.04 -19.07
N ASN A 106 -9.85 5.30 -19.32
CA ASN A 106 -8.85 4.25 -19.31
C ASN A 106 -8.41 3.92 -17.87
N ALA A 107 -9.33 3.33 -17.10
CA ALA A 107 -9.18 3.04 -15.68
C ALA A 107 -7.90 2.25 -15.34
N ALA A 108 -7.45 1.37 -16.23
CA ALA A 108 -6.22 0.59 -16.06
C ALA A 108 -4.92 1.42 -16.22
N PHE A 109 -5.01 2.60 -16.83
CA PHE A 109 -3.87 3.48 -17.13
C PHE A 109 -3.98 4.83 -16.42
N ILE A 110 -4.62 4.88 -15.24
CA ILE A 110 -4.53 6.06 -14.40
C ILE A 110 -3.07 6.34 -14.11
N SER A 111 -2.64 7.55 -14.47
CA SER A 111 -1.26 8.00 -14.28
C SER A 111 -0.90 7.99 -12.80
N GLY A 112 0.36 7.69 -12.50
CA GLY A 112 0.88 7.83 -11.15
C GLY A 112 0.72 9.27 -10.65
N THR A 113 0.56 9.42 -9.34
CA THR A 113 0.58 10.74 -8.70
C THR A 113 1.97 11.03 -8.14
N PRO A 114 2.36 12.28 -7.88
CA PRO A 114 3.54 12.60 -7.09
C PRO A 114 3.50 11.90 -5.71
N HIS A 115 4.59 11.23 -5.32
CA HIS A 115 4.67 10.47 -4.06
C HIS A 115 5.85 10.87 -3.18
N ASN A 116 6.60 11.92 -3.52
CA ASN A 116 7.73 12.32 -2.69
C ASN A 116 7.25 13.02 -1.41
N PHE A 117 8.18 13.21 -0.48
CA PHE A 117 7.91 13.87 0.79
C PHE A 117 7.34 15.29 0.62
N PRO A 118 7.92 16.20 -0.20
CA PRO A 118 7.37 17.55 -0.34
C PRO A 118 5.92 17.56 -0.82
N ASP A 119 5.61 16.74 -1.82
CA ASP A 119 4.25 16.63 -2.39
C ASP A 119 3.26 16.12 -1.35
N THR A 120 3.67 15.12 -0.55
CA THR A 120 2.82 14.51 0.47
C THR A 120 2.59 15.45 1.65
N GLN A 121 3.64 16.13 2.13
CA GLN A 121 3.51 17.12 3.21
C GLN A 121 2.65 18.32 2.78
N ALA A 122 2.83 18.80 1.56
CA ALA A 122 2.05 19.90 1.01
C ALA A 122 0.57 19.52 0.83
N ALA A 123 0.29 18.32 0.29
CA ALA A 123 -1.08 17.80 0.18
C ALA A 123 -1.76 17.59 1.54
N TRP A 124 -1.01 17.08 2.53
CA TRP A 124 -1.50 16.85 3.89
C TRP A 124 -1.82 18.15 4.63
N ASN A 125 -1.17 19.25 4.24
CA ASN A 125 -1.45 20.61 4.71
C ASN A 125 -1.43 20.72 6.25
N GLN A 126 -0.35 20.24 6.89
CA GLN A 126 -0.21 20.22 8.35
C GLN A 126 -1.38 19.52 9.09
N GLY A 127 -2.01 18.54 8.44
CA GLY A 127 -3.16 17.82 9.00
C GLY A 127 -4.52 18.45 8.73
N LYS A 128 -4.57 19.61 8.06
CA LYS A 128 -5.83 20.28 7.68
C LYS A 128 -6.47 19.69 6.42
N TYR A 129 -5.69 18.96 5.61
CA TYR A 129 -6.10 18.48 4.29
C TYR A 129 -6.48 19.66 3.35
N GLY A 130 -6.99 19.35 2.15
CA GLY A 130 -7.57 20.33 1.23
C GLY A 130 -6.87 20.45 -0.13
N PHE A 131 -5.63 19.96 -0.24
CA PHE A 131 -4.77 20.21 -1.40
C PHE A 131 -4.23 18.94 -2.07
N TRP A 132 -4.90 17.80 -1.90
CA TRP A 132 -4.48 16.55 -2.58
C TRP A 132 -4.37 16.72 -4.11
N PRO A 133 -5.37 17.28 -4.84
CA PRO A 133 -5.26 17.49 -6.27
C PRO A 133 -4.19 18.48 -6.68
N LEU A 134 -3.96 19.53 -5.87
CA LEU A 134 -2.97 20.57 -6.15
C LEU A 134 -1.54 20.01 -6.17
N PHE A 135 -1.20 19.16 -5.20
CA PHE A 135 0.18 18.63 -5.07
C PHE A 135 0.34 17.20 -5.60
N LYS A 136 -0.75 16.48 -5.84
CA LYS A 136 -0.73 15.09 -6.31
C LYS A 136 -1.54 14.86 -7.59
N THR A 137 -1.91 15.93 -8.28
CA THR A 137 -2.76 15.95 -9.48
C THR A 137 -4.21 15.55 -9.22
N PRO A 138 -5.16 15.93 -10.08
CA PRO A 138 -6.56 15.50 -9.98
C PRO A 138 -6.78 13.99 -9.86
N TYR A 139 -5.85 13.17 -10.36
CA TYR A 139 -5.94 11.71 -10.24
C TYR A 139 -5.89 11.21 -8.79
N SER A 140 -5.42 12.02 -7.83
CA SER A 140 -5.50 11.67 -6.40
C SER A 140 -6.93 11.50 -5.90
N MET A 141 -7.92 12.03 -6.63
CA MET A 141 -9.35 11.92 -6.31
C MET A 141 -10.05 10.79 -7.06
N ALA A 142 -9.34 10.07 -7.94
CA ALA A 142 -9.91 8.91 -8.62
C ALA A 142 -10.11 7.76 -7.62
N TYR A 143 -11.16 6.96 -7.79
CA TYR A 143 -11.35 5.71 -7.04
C TYR A 143 -11.91 4.59 -7.93
N TYR A 144 -11.65 3.35 -7.55
CA TYR A 144 -12.19 2.16 -8.19
C TYR A 144 -13.41 1.61 -7.47
N THR A 145 -14.19 0.79 -8.18
CA THR A 145 -15.26 -0.01 -7.59
C THR A 145 -15.00 -1.51 -7.75
N ARG A 146 -15.93 -2.33 -7.26
CA ARG A 146 -15.95 -3.80 -7.46
C ARG A 146 -15.76 -4.22 -8.92
N GLU A 147 -16.22 -3.40 -9.85
CA GLU A 147 -16.14 -3.66 -11.29
C GLU A 147 -14.70 -3.56 -11.81
N GLU A 148 -13.94 -2.56 -11.36
CA GLU A 148 -12.54 -2.39 -11.76
C GLU A 148 -11.57 -3.26 -10.95
N LEU A 149 -11.87 -3.53 -9.67
CA LEU A 149 -11.02 -4.31 -8.77
C LEU A 149 -11.71 -5.56 -8.21
N PRO A 150 -12.09 -6.51 -9.08
CA PRO A 150 -12.91 -7.62 -8.64
C PRO A 150 -12.21 -8.57 -7.68
N PHE A 151 -10.88 -8.68 -7.74
CA PHE A 151 -10.11 -9.54 -6.84
C PHE A 151 -9.97 -8.91 -5.45
N GLN A 152 -9.58 -7.64 -5.38
CA GLN A 152 -9.30 -6.92 -4.15
C GLN A 152 -10.56 -6.77 -3.30
N TYR A 153 -11.69 -6.43 -3.92
CA TYR A 153 -12.96 -6.39 -3.22
C TYR A 153 -13.38 -7.76 -2.70
N ALA A 154 -13.24 -8.83 -3.51
CA ALA A 154 -13.59 -10.16 -3.03
C ALA A 154 -12.75 -10.58 -1.82
N MET A 155 -11.45 -10.27 -1.82
CA MET A 155 -10.58 -10.49 -0.66
C MET A 155 -11.07 -9.71 0.57
N ALA A 156 -11.43 -8.44 0.40
CA ALA A 156 -11.94 -7.60 1.48
C ALA A 156 -13.33 -8.01 1.99
N GLU A 157 -14.17 -8.60 1.14
CA GLU A 157 -15.52 -9.09 1.49
C GLU A 157 -15.47 -10.42 2.26
N TYR A 158 -14.48 -11.26 1.96
CA TYR A 158 -14.35 -12.59 2.54
C TYR A 158 -13.38 -12.65 3.74
N PHE A 159 -12.44 -11.71 3.83
CA PHE A 159 -11.44 -11.65 4.90
C PHE A 159 -11.49 -10.30 5.63
N THR A 160 -10.63 -10.15 6.63
CA THR A 160 -10.51 -8.90 7.39
C THR A 160 -9.86 -7.81 6.54
N ILE A 161 -10.44 -6.61 6.58
CA ILE A 161 -9.87 -5.36 6.07
C ILE A 161 -9.71 -4.35 7.20
N CYS A 162 -8.60 -3.60 7.18
CA CYS A 162 -8.32 -2.55 8.16
C CYS A 162 -8.49 -1.17 7.51
N ASP A 163 -9.61 -0.48 7.79
CA ASP A 163 -9.92 0.85 7.24
C ASP A 163 -9.35 2.02 8.07
N ALA A 164 -8.42 1.71 8.98
CA ALA A 164 -7.63 2.65 9.78
C ALA A 164 -6.13 2.26 9.76
N TYR A 165 -5.67 1.71 8.63
CA TYR A 165 -4.26 1.36 8.42
C TYR A 165 -3.54 2.48 7.66
N HIS A 166 -2.47 3.01 8.25
CA HIS A 166 -1.75 4.16 7.72
C HIS A 166 -0.31 3.77 7.35
N CYS A 167 0.27 4.49 6.38
CA CYS A 167 1.70 4.41 6.14
C CYS A 167 2.48 4.83 7.39
N SER A 168 3.64 4.23 7.62
CA SER A 168 4.48 4.57 8.77
C SER A 168 5.00 6.00 8.69
N VAL A 169 5.25 6.48 7.46
CA VAL A 169 5.78 7.81 7.17
C VAL A 169 5.04 8.40 5.99
N ALA A 170 4.61 9.65 6.10
CA ALA A 170 3.95 10.40 5.03
C ALA A 170 4.95 10.85 3.93
N THR A 171 5.47 9.87 3.19
CA THR A 171 6.47 9.99 2.12
C THR A 171 6.28 8.88 1.07
N GLY A 172 7.25 8.71 0.18
CA GLY A 172 7.22 7.74 -0.91
C GLY A 172 7.49 6.30 -0.51
N THR A 173 7.75 5.49 -1.54
CA THR A 173 7.92 4.05 -1.47
C THR A 173 9.09 3.63 -0.59
N ASP A 174 10.28 4.19 -0.83
CA ASP A 174 11.51 3.69 -0.20
C ASP A 174 11.49 3.76 1.33
N PRO A 175 11.16 4.90 1.96
CA PRO A 175 11.18 4.96 3.43
C PRO A 175 10.14 4.03 4.06
N ASN A 176 8.95 3.89 3.48
CA ASN A 176 7.92 2.98 3.98
C ASN A 176 8.31 1.50 3.81
N ARG A 177 9.01 1.13 2.72
CA ARG A 177 9.57 -0.22 2.57
C ARG A 177 10.62 -0.53 3.63
N ILE A 178 11.44 0.46 4.00
CA ILE A 178 12.45 0.30 5.06
C ILE A 178 11.78 0.08 6.41
N VAL A 179 10.75 0.86 6.78
CA VAL A 179 10.01 0.60 8.02
C VAL A 179 9.39 -0.79 8.00
N PHE A 180 8.77 -1.16 6.87
CA PHE A 180 8.15 -2.46 6.73
C PHE A 180 9.13 -3.61 6.97
N TRP A 181 10.35 -3.54 6.43
CA TRP A 181 11.33 -4.61 6.58
C TRP A 181 12.14 -4.54 7.85
N SER A 182 12.21 -3.41 8.53
CA SER A 182 13.20 -3.23 9.59
C SER A 182 12.67 -2.54 10.85
N GLY A 183 11.36 -2.26 10.88
CA GLY A 183 10.66 -1.66 12.01
C GLY A 183 10.94 -0.18 12.26
N SER A 184 11.91 0.41 11.55
CA SER A 184 12.28 1.81 11.69
C SER A 184 12.80 2.37 10.38
N VAL A 185 12.43 3.61 10.07
CA VAL A 185 13.00 4.34 8.94
C VAL A 185 14.39 4.87 9.30
N ASN A 186 14.58 5.23 10.57
CA ASN A 186 15.81 5.76 11.17
C ASN A 186 16.72 4.65 11.69
N ASN A 187 18.03 4.87 11.62
CA ASN A 187 18.98 4.02 12.32
C ASN A 187 18.67 4.02 13.84
N PRO A 188 18.38 2.85 14.45
CA PRO A 188 18.02 2.75 15.87
C PRO A 188 19.13 3.20 16.83
N GLU A 189 20.40 2.90 16.54
CA GLU A 189 21.56 3.30 17.37
C GLU A 189 21.74 4.83 17.35
N LYS A 190 21.67 5.46 16.17
CA LYS A 190 21.73 6.92 16.04
C LYS A 190 20.58 7.59 16.75
N ARG A 191 19.36 7.04 16.60
CA ARG A 191 18.18 7.51 17.32
C ARG A 191 18.37 7.41 18.84
N ALA A 192 18.87 6.29 19.33
CA ALA A 192 19.16 6.09 20.76
C ALA A 192 20.23 7.06 21.29
N ALA A 193 21.21 7.41 20.45
CA ALA A 193 22.24 8.40 20.77
C ALA A 193 21.77 9.87 20.63
N GLY A 194 20.52 10.11 20.20
CA GLY A 194 20.01 11.47 19.95
C GLY A 194 20.66 12.15 18.74
N ILE A 195 21.27 11.37 17.83
CA ILE A 195 21.93 11.87 16.63
C ILE A 195 20.91 11.91 15.50
N ASN A 196 20.76 13.08 14.89
CA ASN A 196 19.93 13.23 13.70
C ASN A 196 20.47 12.36 12.56
N CYS A 197 19.56 11.65 11.90
CA CYS A 197 19.91 10.89 10.70
C CYS A 197 20.10 11.86 9.50
N THR A 198 20.75 11.36 8.44
CA THR A 198 20.99 12.10 7.19
C THR A 198 20.36 11.34 6.03
N ASP A 199 20.36 11.86 4.81
CA ASP A 199 19.85 11.12 3.63
C ASP A 199 20.50 9.73 3.42
N ALA A 200 21.69 9.50 3.97
CA ALA A 200 22.36 8.19 3.98
C ALA A 200 21.79 7.22 5.03
N ASP A 201 21.12 7.74 6.07
CA ASP A 201 20.74 7.02 7.29
C ASP A 201 19.28 7.22 7.75
N SER A 202 18.44 7.98 7.00
CA SER A 202 17.01 8.37 7.17
C SER A 202 16.81 9.88 7.43
N GLU A 203 15.69 10.58 7.26
CA GLU A 203 14.45 10.65 6.45
C GLU A 203 14.55 12.05 5.77
N PRO A 204 13.79 12.43 4.72
CA PRO A 204 12.60 11.80 4.16
C PRO A 204 12.80 11.13 2.79
N VAL A 205 14.05 11.15 2.30
CA VAL A 205 14.52 10.44 1.11
C VAL A 205 15.58 9.46 1.56
N ASN A 206 15.59 8.24 1.03
CA ASN A 206 16.54 7.22 1.44
C ASN A 206 17.42 6.77 0.26
N LEU A 207 18.69 7.19 0.26
CA LEU A 207 19.63 6.88 -0.83
C LEU A 207 19.94 5.38 -0.97
N ARG A 208 19.63 4.55 0.02
CA ARG A 208 19.89 3.10 -0.03
C ARG A 208 19.13 2.39 -1.14
N CYS A 209 17.98 2.94 -1.56
CA CYS A 209 17.15 2.36 -2.62
C CYS A 209 17.49 2.88 -4.02
N TRP A 210 18.41 3.85 -4.13
CA TRP A 210 18.76 4.47 -5.38
C TRP A 210 20.00 3.83 -5.97
N ILE A 211 20.00 3.53 -7.26
CA ILE A 211 21.17 3.01 -7.95
C ILE A 211 22.09 4.15 -8.43
N LYS A 212 23.38 3.87 -8.52
CA LYS A 212 24.38 4.65 -9.29
C LYS A 212 24.61 3.94 -10.62
N GLY A 213 24.77 4.71 -11.69
CA GLY A 213 25.00 4.19 -13.04
C GLY A 213 23.70 3.85 -13.79
N GLU A 214 23.79 3.00 -14.81
CA GLU A 214 22.67 2.63 -15.68
C GLU A 214 21.98 1.33 -15.21
N MET A 215 20.64 1.31 -15.26
CA MET A 215 19.79 0.13 -14.97
C MET A 215 19.97 -0.95 -16.07
N PRO A 216 19.92 -2.26 -15.75
CA PRO A 216 21.13 -3.06 -15.94
C PRO A 216 21.17 -4.02 -17.14
N GLU A 217 22.35 -4.10 -17.75
CA GLU A 217 23.18 -5.34 -17.80
C GLU A 217 24.04 -5.36 -16.50
N PRO A 218 24.42 -6.52 -15.92
CA PRO A 218 24.82 -6.62 -14.52
C PRO A 218 26.01 -5.72 -14.14
N GLY A 219 25.85 -4.88 -13.11
CA GLY A 219 26.88 -3.95 -12.62
C GLY A 219 26.42 -2.75 -11.78
N TYR A 220 25.14 -2.67 -11.38
CA TYR A 220 24.64 -1.56 -10.59
C TYR A 220 25.16 -1.62 -9.14
N SER A 221 25.42 -0.45 -8.56
CA SER A 221 25.70 -0.28 -7.13
C SER A 221 24.66 0.64 -6.52
N TYR A 222 24.26 0.41 -5.28
CA TYR A 222 23.39 1.35 -4.57
C TYR A 222 24.14 2.61 -4.15
N GLN A 223 23.42 3.74 -4.07
CA GLN A 223 23.97 5.03 -3.67
C GLN A 223 24.34 5.05 -2.19
N GLY A 224 23.48 4.44 -1.36
CA GLY A 224 23.66 4.29 0.09
C GLY A 224 24.25 2.95 0.53
N SER A 225 24.35 2.78 1.84
CA SER A 225 24.83 1.56 2.51
C SER A 225 23.72 0.52 2.70
N ALA A 226 24.09 -0.73 3.00
CA ALA A 226 23.15 -1.72 3.54
C ALA A 226 22.65 -1.30 4.93
N PHE A 227 21.58 -1.93 5.42
CA PHE A 227 21.16 -1.75 6.81
C PHE A 227 22.26 -2.24 7.76
N ASN A 228 22.46 -1.49 8.85
CA ASN A 228 23.32 -1.89 9.95
C ASN A 228 22.50 -2.30 11.19
N TRP A 229 21.23 -2.67 11.01
CA TRP A 229 20.38 -3.26 12.04
C TRP A 229 19.58 -4.42 11.44
N PRO A 230 19.11 -5.37 12.27
CA PRO A 230 18.36 -6.53 11.79
C PRO A 230 17.06 -6.15 11.06
N THR A 231 16.80 -6.85 9.96
CA THR A 231 15.51 -6.84 9.26
C THR A 231 14.57 -7.91 9.84
N ILE A 232 13.29 -7.88 9.47
CA ILE A 232 12.30 -8.89 9.84
C ILE A 232 12.79 -10.30 9.45
N PRO A 233 13.28 -10.55 8.22
CA PRO A 233 13.90 -11.82 7.88
C PRO A 233 15.01 -12.25 8.85
N ASP A 234 15.92 -11.34 9.21
CA ASP A 234 17.03 -11.64 10.12
C ASP A 234 16.50 -12.05 11.51
N VAL A 235 15.56 -11.26 12.06
CA VAL A 235 14.94 -11.53 13.37
C VAL A 235 14.17 -12.85 13.36
N LEU A 236 13.43 -13.14 12.29
CA LEU A 236 12.69 -14.40 12.16
C LEU A 236 13.64 -15.59 12.04
N GLN A 237 14.72 -15.46 11.28
CA GLN A 237 15.73 -16.50 11.14
C GLN A 237 16.44 -16.79 12.46
N GLU A 238 16.82 -15.76 13.21
CA GLU A 238 17.41 -15.90 14.56
C GLU A 238 16.45 -16.59 15.54
N ALA A 239 15.15 -16.35 15.41
CA ALA A 239 14.11 -17.01 16.21
C ALA A 239 13.79 -18.46 15.77
N GLY A 240 14.52 -19.00 14.78
CA GLY A 240 14.31 -20.36 14.25
C GLY A 240 13.20 -20.46 13.19
N GLY A 241 12.69 -19.34 12.70
CA GLY A 241 11.81 -19.27 11.54
C GLY A 241 12.58 -19.46 10.23
N ILE A 242 11.89 -19.94 9.19
CA ILE A 242 12.43 -19.99 7.82
C ILE A 242 11.89 -18.78 7.07
N ALA A 243 12.74 -17.77 6.86
CA ALA A 243 12.46 -16.67 5.94
C ALA A 243 13.00 -17.05 4.55
N THR A 244 12.12 -17.13 3.54
CA THR A 244 12.46 -17.40 2.13
C THR A 244 11.87 -16.36 1.22
#